data_AF-A0A9P8GBL3-F1
#
_entry.id   AF-A0A9P8GBL3-F1
#
_cell.length_a   1.000
_cell.length_b   1.000
_cell.length_c   1.000
_cell.angle_alpha   90.00
_cell.angle_beta   90.00
_cell.angle_gamma   90.00
#
_symmetry.space_group_name_H-M   'P 1'
#
loop_
_entity.id
_entity.type
_entity.pdbx_description
1 polymer ?
#
loop_
_entity_poly.entity_id
_entity_poly.type
_entity_poly.pdbx_seq_one_letter_code
_entity_poly.pdbx_strand_id
1 'polypeptide(L)'
;MSRNSIKTKQETLQILQDSGFFNNAALSDVQVYFSGTWIHAHRYQLAKYSPWFFRAFTGAFPVATEDIIDLGDDDSLCLVTGMLRHIYGFPYQEIVLDPHNDFPQNPSTSTFNHTLSYNLEIFILADKYDVPSLRSLAVSAFMQELPNTLVDVILGDVVDRLFGIVLDAAQQ
;
A
#
# COMPACT_ATOMS: atom_id res chain seq x y z
N MET A 1 -1.11 57.31 -27.95
CA MET A 1 -0.14 57.16 -26.84
C MET A 1 -0.43 55.83 -26.14
N SER A 2 0.41 54.85 -26.41
CA SER A 2 0.28 53.47 -25.91
C SER A 2 0.66 53.42 -24.44
N ARG A 3 -0.19 52.86 -23.58
CA ARG A 3 0.19 52.48 -22.21
C ARG A 3 0.28 50.97 -22.16
N ASN A 4 1.52 50.49 -22.14
CA ASN A 4 1.90 49.10 -21.95
C ASN A 4 1.26 48.55 -20.68
N SER A 5 0.38 47.56 -20.83
CA SER A 5 -0.04 46.69 -19.74
C SER A 5 0.92 45.50 -19.72
N ILE A 6 1.91 45.56 -18.85
CA ILE A 6 2.88 44.49 -18.63
C ILE A 6 2.62 43.90 -17.25
N LYS A 7 2.38 42.57 -17.26
CA LYS A 7 2.51 41.59 -16.16
C LYS A 7 1.40 41.69 -15.10
N THR A 8 0.72 40.60 -14.75
CA THR A 8 1.36 39.36 -14.25
C THR A 8 0.48 38.15 -14.54
N LYS A 9 0.95 37.26 -15.41
CA LYS A 9 0.46 35.88 -15.45
C LYS A 9 1.04 35.23 -14.21
N GLN A 10 0.24 35.02 -13.18
CA GLN A 10 0.63 34.20 -12.04
C GLN A 10 0.76 32.76 -12.56
N GLU A 11 1.94 32.43 -13.08
CA GLU A 11 2.36 31.04 -13.23
C GLU A 11 2.68 30.54 -11.82
N THR A 12 1.61 30.17 -11.11
CA THR A 12 1.71 29.34 -9.91
C THR A 12 2.40 28.06 -10.37
N LEU A 13 3.65 27.83 -9.96
CA LEU A 13 4.25 26.52 -10.00
C LEU A 13 3.35 25.65 -9.10
N GLN A 14 2.41 24.93 -9.71
CA GLN A 14 1.64 23.90 -9.01
C GLN A 14 2.71 22.94 -8.47
N ILE A 15 2.91 22.93 -7.15
CA ILE A 15 3.81 21.95 -6.54
C ILE A 15 3.21 20.58 -6.89
N LEU A 16 3.91 19.84 -7.74
CA LEU A 16 3.48 18.51 -8.15
C LEU A 16 3.51 17.63 -6.89
N GLN A 17 2.35 17.13 -6.50
CA GLN A 17 2.23 16.15 -5.42
C GLN A 17 2.61 14.77 -5.97
N ASP A 18 3.25 13.94 -5.15
CA ASP A 18 3.59 12.56 -5.50
C ASP A 18 2.36 11.81 -6.06
N SER A 19 1.17 12.06 -5.51
CA SER A 19 -0.10 11.46 -5.92
C SER A 19 -0.45 11.68 -7.40
N GLY A 20 -0.03 12.80 -8.00
CA GLY A 20 -0.26 13.11 -9.42
C GLY A 20 0.55 12.25 -10.39
N PHE A 21 1.54 11.50 -9.88
CA PHE A 21 2.37 10.58 -10.65
C PHE A 21 1.92 9.11 -10.55
N PHE A 22 0.93 8.80 -9.70
CA PHE A 22 0.43 7.42 -9.59
C PHE A 22 -0.28 6.98 -10.88
N ASN A 23 0.13 5.83 -11.42
CA ASN A 23 -0.36 5.28 -12.68
C ASN A 23 -0.33 6.30 -13.85
N ASN A 24 0.68 7.15 -13.86
CA ASN A 24 0.88 8.17 -14.89
C ASN A 24 2.06 7.77 -15.77
N ALA A 25 1.84 7.72 -17.08
CA ALA A 25 2.91 7.38 -18.04
C ALA A 25 3.97 8.49 -18.16
N ALA A 26 3.64 9.73 -17.80
CA ALA A 26 4.60 10.83 -17.85
C ALA A 26 5.72 10.60 -16.82
N LEU A 27 6.98 10.57 -17.30
CA LEU A 27 8.19 10.30 -16.51
C LEU A 27 8.29 8.89 -15.91
N SER A 28 7.33 8.01 -16.23
CA SER A 28 7.40 6.60 -15.83
C SER A 28 8.58 5.91 -16.52
N ASP A 29 9.34 5.16 -15.74
CA ASP A 29 10.54 4.41 -16.16
C ASP A 29 10.42 2.90 -15.84
N VAL A 30 9.25 2.47 -15.34
CA VAL A 30 8.91 1.08 -15.06
C VAL A 30 7.40 0.88 -15.05
N GLN A 31 6.95 -0.29 -15.51
CA GLN A 31 5.60 -0.80 -15.33
C GLN A 31 5.60 -1.89 -14.26
N VAL A 32 4.64 -1.84 -13.34
CA VAL A 32 4.45 -2.88 -12.32
C VAL A 32 3.32 -3.79 -12.76
N TYR A 33 3.59 -5.08 -12.86
CA TYR A 33 2.57 -6.11 -13.09
C TYR A 33 2.26 -6.86 -11.79
N PHE A 34 0.98 -7.04 -11.51
CA PHE A 34 0.50 -7.77 -10.34
C PHE A 34 -0.98 -8.13 -10.51
N SER A 35 -1.38 -9.32 -10.07
CA SER A 35 -2.78 -9.79 -10.07
C SER A 35 -3.52 -9.52 -11.40
N GLY A 36 -2.87 -9.79 -12.54
CA GLY A 36 -3.42 -9.53 -13.88
C GLY A 36 -3.51 -8.05 -14.29
N THR A 37 -2.97 -7.13 -13.50
CA THR A 37 -3.07 -5.67 -13.68
C THR A 37 -1.71 -5.04 -13.94
N TRP A 38 -1.71 -3.95 -14.70
CA TRP A 38 -0.52 -3.15 -15.02
C TRP A 38 -0.70 -1.71 -14.54
N ILE A 39 0.36 -1.14 -13.95
CA ILE A 39 0.41 0.31 -13.68
C ILE A 39 1.72 0.93 -14.16
N HIS A 40 1.67 2.19 -14.58
CA HIS A 40 2.86 3.02 -14.77
C HIS A 40 3.41 3.51 -13.44
N ALA A 41 4.72 3.34 -13.23
CA ALA A 41 5.39 3.74 -12.00
C ALA A 41 6.78 4.34 -12.23
N HIS A 42 7.42 4.73 -11.13
CA HIS A 42 8.68 5.44 -11.08
C HIS A 42 9.64 4.68 -10.15
N ARG A 43 10.75 4.16 -10.68
CA ARG A 43 11.73 3.36 -9.94
C ARG A 43 12.23 4.10 -8.70
N TYR A 44 12.54 5.39 -8.86
CA TYR A 44 12.97 6.25 -7.75
C TYR A 44 11.91 6.32 -6.63
N GLN A 45 10.64 6.55 -6.96
CA GLN A 45 9.58 6.66 -5.96
C GLN A 45 9.38 5.34 -5.23
N LEU A 46 9.35 4.21 -5.96
CA LEU A 46 9.25 2.89 -5.37
C LEU A 46 10.44 2.58 -4.44
N ALA A 47 11.67 2.79 -4.91
CA ALA A 47 12.90 2.53 -4.16
C ALA A 47 13.07 3.43 -2.94
N LYS A 48 12.58 4.68 -2.99
CA LYS A 48 12.59 5.62 -1.86
C LYS A 48 11.80 5.10 -0.67
N TYR A 49 10.68 4.40 -0.92
CA TYR A 49 9.79 3.89 0.13
C TYR A 49 10.02 2.42 0.46
N SER A 50 10.71 1.68 -0.40
CA SER A 50 10.94 0.25 -0.27
C SER A 50 12.38 -0.14 -0.59
N PRO A 51 13.16 -0.56 0.41
CA PRO A 51 14.46 -1.16 0.17
C PRO A 51 14.37 -2.46 -0.64
N TRP A 52 13.23 -3.16 -0.63
CA TRP A 52 13.00 -4.29 -1.53
C TRP A 52 13.01 -3.85 -2.99
N PHE A 53 12.24 -2.82 -3.35
CA PHE A 53 12.25 -2.27 -4.72
C PHE A 53 13.62 -1.72 -5.10
N PHE A 54 14.33 -1.06 -4.18
CA PHE A 54 15.71 -0.64 -4.43
C PHE A 54 16.60 -1.82 -4.84
N ARG A 55 16.60 -2.91 -4.04
CA ARG A 55 17.36 -4.13 -4.35
C ARG A 55 16.91 -4.79 -5.66
N ALA A 56 15.61 -4.78 -5.95
CA ALA A 56 15.07 -5.34 -7.19
C ALA A 56 15.57 -4.59 -8.43
N PHE A 57 15.62 -3.25 -8.38
CA PHE A 57 16.08 -2.43 -9.50
C PHE A 57 17.60 -2.35 -9.64
N THR A 58 18.36 -2.44 -8.54
CA THR A 58 19.82 -2.36 -8.58
C THR A 58 20.53 -3.71 -8.55
N GLY A 59 19.78 -4.79 -8.33
CA GLY A 59 20.31 -6.14 -8.23
C GLY A 59 20.84 -6.67 -9.56
N ALA A 60 21.74 -7.65 -9.50
CA ALA A 60 22.31 -8.29 -10.69
C ALA A 60 21.38 -9.35 -11.33
N PHE A 61 20.12 -9.45 -10.90
CA PHE A 61 19.15 -10.40 -11.43
C PHE A 61 18.41 -9.81 -12.65
N PRO A 62 17.97 -10.63 -13.63
CA PRO A 62 17.39 -10.16 -14.89
C PRO A 62 16.11 -9.31 -14.77
N VAL A 63 15.50 -9.22 -13.59
CA VAL A 63 14.38 -8.32 -13.28
C VAL A 63 14.78 -6.83 -13.44
N ALA A 64 16.08 -6.51 -13.40
CA ALA A 64 16.60 -5.15 -13.49
C ALA A 64 16.77 -4.61 -14.93
N THR A 65 16.72 -5.46 -15.96
CA THR A 65 16.98 -5.06 -17.35
C THR A 65 15.73 -4.70 -18.16
N GLU A 66 14.55 -5.09 -17.69
CA GLU A 66 13.29 -4.78 -18.35
C GLU A 66 12.63 -3.55 -17.71
N ASP A 67 11.82 -2.86 -18.50
CA ASP A 67 10.92 -1.79 -18.06
C ASP A 67 9.71 -2.33 -17.29
N ILE A 68 9.77 -3.59 -16.83
CA ILE A 68 8.70 -4.30 -16.15
C ILE A 68 9.25 -4.86 -14.83
N ILE A 69 8.49 -4.69 -13.76
CA ILE A 69 8.65 -5.42 -12.51
C ILE A 69 7.40 -6.25 -12.24
N ASP A 70 7.57 -7.56 -12.27
CA ASP A 70 6.52 -8.54 -12.04
C ASP A 70 6.49 -8.93 -10.56
N LEU A 71 5.37 -8.65 -9.88
CA LEU A 71 5.14 -9.03 -8.48
C LEU A 71 4.36 -10.36 -8.35
N GLY A 72 3.95 -10.94 -9.47
CA GLY A 72 3.13 -12.15 -9.54
C GLY A 72 1.65 -11.91 -9.27
N ASP A 73 0.88 -13.00 -9.29
CA ASP A 73 -0.57 -13.01 -9.10
C ASP A 73 -1.01 -13.59 -7.74
N ASP A 74 -0.05 -13.93 -6.87
CA ASP A 74 -0.31 -14.58 -5.57
C ASP A 74 -0.85 -13.62 -4.51
N ASP A 75 -0.50 -12.33 -4.58
CA ASP A 75 -0.97 -11.31 -3.65
C ASP A 75 -2.32 -10.72 -4.10
N SER A 76 -3.14 -10.25 -3.14
CA SER A 76 -4.41 -9.59 -3.44
C SER A 76 -4.20 -8.26 -4.19
N LEU A 77 -5.00 -8.05 -5.24
CA LEU A 77 -4.99 -6.83 -6.05
C LEU A 77 -5.21 -5.59 -5.17
N CYS A 78 -6.17 -5.64 -4.24
CA CYS A 78 -6.45 -4.59 -3.27
C CYS A 78 -5.24 -4.25 -2.41
N LEU A 79 -4.56 -5.25 -1.84
CA LEU A 79 -3.42 -5.01 -0.94
C LEU A 79 -2.25 -4.39 -1.71
N VAL A 80 -1.91 -4.94 -2.87
CA VAL A 80 -0.81 -4.42 -3.70
C VAL A 80 -1.13 -3.01 -4.19
N THR A 81 -2.37 -2.76 -4.62
CA THR A 81 -2.83 -1.41 -4.98
C THR A 81 -2.71 -0.45 -3.79
N GLY A 82 -3.06 -0.89 -2.58
CA GLY A 82 -2.98 -0.08 -1.36
C GLY A 82 -1.55 0.30 -1.00
N MET A 83 -0.64 -0.66 -1.10
CA MET A 83 0.79 -0.42 -0.93
C MET A 83 1.33 0.58 -1.96
N LEU A 84 1.01 0.38 -3.24
CA LEU A 84 1.47 1.25 -4.31
C LEU A 84 0.89 2.66 -4.16
N ARG A 85 -0.41 2.80 -3.86
CA ARG A 85 -1.02 4.10 -3.55
C ARG A 85 -0.33 4.81 -2.38
N HIS A 86 -0.02 4.09 -1.30
CA HIS A 86 0.72 4.64 -0.15
C HIS A 86 2.08 5.21 -0.54
N ILE A 87 2.82 4.51 -1.41
CA ILE A 87 4.12 4.99 -1.93
C ILE A 87 3.99 6.33 -2.68
N TYR A 88 2.85 6.60 -3.31
CA TYR A 88 2.54 7.88 -3.97
C TYR A 88 1.79 8.86 -3.08
N GLY A 89 1.73 8.63 -1.77
CA GLY A 89 1.19 9.58 -0.80
C GLY A 89 -0.34 9.59 -0.67
N PHE A 90 -1.03 8.58 -1.20
CA PHE A 90 -2.45 8.37 -0.90
C PHE A 90 -2.62 7.68 0.46
N PRO A 91 -3.69 7.95 1.22
CA PRO A 91 -4.04 7.16 2.39
C PRO A 91 -4.37 5.73 1.98
N TYR A 92 -3.69 4.74 2.56
CA TYR A 92 -3.90 3.33 2.19
C TYR A 92 -5.30 2.83 2.57
N GLN A 93 -5.91 3.41 3.61
CA GLN A 93 -7.25 3.06 4.09
C GLN A 93 -8.38 3.38 3.08
N GLU A 94 -8.13 4.26 2.10
CA GLU A 94 -9.14 4.62 1.09
C GLU A 94 -9.63 3.40 0.29
N ILE A 95 -8.78 2.39 0.10
CA ILE A 95 -9.17 1.19 -0.65
C ILE A 95 -10.22 0.37 0.09
N VAL A 96 -10.14 0.29 1.41
CA VAL A 96 -11.13 -0.45 2.24
C VAL A 96 -12.52 0.16 2.12
N LEU A 97 -12.57 1.46 1.83
CA LEU A 97 -13.82 2.20 1.65
C LEU A 97 -14.39 2.06 0.23
N ASP A 98 -13.63 1.53 -0.73
CA ASP A 98 -14.11 1.28 -2.08
C ASP A 98 -15.05 0.06 -2.11
N PRO A 99 -16.35 0.23 -2.42
CA PRO A 99 -17.30 -0.89 -2.48
C PRO A 99 -16.96 -1.95 -3.53
N HIS A 100 -16.06 -1.64 -4.46
CA HIS A 100 -15.62 -2.52 -5.54
C HIS A 100 -14.25 -3.14 -5.30
N ASN A 101 -13.65 -2.98 -4.11
CA ASN A 101 -12.40 -3.67 -3.80
C ASN A 101 -12.59 -5.20 -3.80
N ASP A 102 -11.56 -5.93 -4.22
CA ASP A 102 -11.50 -7.39 -4.24
C ASP A 102 -11.07 -7.99 -2.90
N PHE A 103 -10.87 -7.17 -1.87
CA PHE A 103 -10.53 -7.68 -0.55
C PHE A 103 -11.72 -8.47 -0.01
N PRO A 104 -11.50 -9.62 0.64
CA PRO A 104 -12.60 -10.49 1.06
C PRO A 104 -13.60 -9.78 1.99
N GLN A 105 -14.70 -9.29 1.42
CA GLN A 105 -15.83 -8.78 2.18
C GLN A 105 -16.74 -9.96 2.53
N ASN A 106 -16.60 -10.51 3.74
CA ASN A 106 -17.62 -11.43 4.24
C ASN A 106 -18.82 -10.59 4.74
N PRO A 107 -20.02 -10.72 4.13
CA PRO A 107 -21.19 -9.90 4.46
C PRO A 107 -21.72 -10.15 5.89
N SER A 108 -21.26 -11.21 6.56
CA SER A 108 -21.59 -11.53 7.95
C SER A 108 -20.63 -10.90 8.97
N THR A 109 -19.53 -10.31 8.50
CA THR A 109 -18.51 -9.67 9.36
C THR A 109 -18.84 -8.19 9.53
N SER A 110 -18.71 -7.68 10.75
CA SER A 110 -18.82 -6.25 10.98
C SER A 110 -17.75 -5.48 10.21
N THR A 111 -18.06 -4.26 9.76
CA THR A 111 -17.07 -3.32 9.16
C THR A 111 -15.82 -3.19 10.02
N PHE A 112 -15.98 -3.28 11.34
CA PHE A 112 -14.91 -3.28 12.33
C PHE A 112 -13.89 -4.44 12.14
N ASN A 113 -14.37 -5.68 12.06
CA ASN A 113 -13.52 -6.85 11.86
C ASN A 113 -12.83 -6.85 10.50
N HIS A 114 -13.48 -6.23 9.50
CA HIS A 114 -12.95 -6.06 8.16
C HIS A 114 -11.74 -5.10 8.14
N THR A 115 -11.84 -3.95 8.82
CA THR A 115 -10.71 -3.00 8.89
C THR A 115 -9.53 -3.56 9.68
N LEU A 116 -9.77 -4.26 10.78
CA LEU A 116 -8.70 -4.94 11.52
C LEU A 116 -7.99 -6.00 10.66
N SER A 117 -8.75 -6.85 9.96
CA SER A 117 -8.19 -7.85 9.06
C SER A 117 -7.35 -7.21 7.96
N TYR A 118 -7.85 -6.14 7.34
CA TYR A 118 -7.11 -5.40 6.32
C TYR A 118 -5.80 -4.81 6.86
N ASN A 119 -5.84 -4.19 8.04
CA ASN A 119 -4.65 -3.63 8.69
C ASN A 119 -3.57 -4.71 8.96
N LEU A 120 -3.99 -5.94 9.26
CA LEU A 120 -3.06 -7.06 9.43
C LEU A 120 -2.49 -7.55 8.09
N GLU A 121 -3.34 -7.75 7.07
CA GLU A 121 -2.86 -8.21 5.76
C GLU A 121 -1.95 -7.19 5.09
N ILE A 122 -2.29 -5.90 5.16
CA ILE A 122 -1.44 -4.85 4.58
C ILE A 122 -0.13 -4.72 5.34
N PHE A 123 -0.09 -5.03 6.64
CA PHE A 123 1.16 -5.12 7.40
C PHE A 123 2.03 -6.26 6.89
N ILE A 124 1.47 -7.46 6.68
CA ILE A 124 2.20 -8.62 6.14
C ILE A 124 2.74 -8.30 4.75
N LEU A 125 1.91 -7.71 3.88
CA LEU A 125 2.32 -7.30 2.54
C LEU A 125 3.44 -6.25 2.59
N ALA A 126 3.29 -5.23 3.43
CA ALA A 126 4.30 -4.19 3.63
C ALA A 126 5.59 -4.75 4.26
N ASP A 127 5.53 -5.88 4.97
CA ASP A 127 6.73 -6.57 5.42
C ASP A 127 7.43 -7.31 4.27
N LYS A 128 6.67 -8.07 3.48
CA LYS A 128 7.14 -8.79 2.28
C LYS A 128 7.89 -7.87 1.31
N TYR A 129 7.31 -6.71 0.99
CA TYR A 129 7.91 -5.72 0.09
C TYR A 129 8.71 -4.63 0.82
N ASP A 130 9.01 -4.82 2.10
CA ASP A 130 9.86 -3.94 2.91
C ASP A 130 9.46 -2.45 2.75
N VAL A 131 8.22 -2.09 3.14
CA VAL A 131 7.69 -0.72 3.14
C VAL A 131 7.50 -0.24 4.58
N PRO A 132 8.55 0.27 5.26
CA PRO A 132 8.52 0.52 6.70
C PRO A 132 7.48 1.55 7.14
N SER A 133 7.24 2.56 6.31
CA SER A 133 6.24 3.60 6.59
C SER A 133 4.82 3.03 6.62
N LEU A 134 4.50 2.09 5.71
CA LEU A 134 3.21 1.43 5.67
C LEU A 134 3.03 0.46 6.83
N ARG A 135 4.07 -0.33 7.19
CA ARG A 135 4.03 -1.17 8.39
C ARG A 135 3.71 -0.37 9.64
N SER A 136 4.37 0.78 9.81
CA SER A 136 4.19 1.65 10.97
C SER A 136 2.76 2.21 11.04
N LEU A 137 2.21 2.62 9.90
CA LEU A 137 0.82 3.11 9.83
C LEU A 137 -0.20 1.99 10.08
N ALA A 138 0.01 0.81 9.51
CA ALA A 138 -0.86 -0.35 9.71
C ALA A 138 -0.95 -0.76 11.18
N VAL A 139 0.19 -0.83 11.89
CA VAL A 139 0.22 -1.08 13.34
C VAL A 139 -0.50 0.02 14.10
N SER A 140 -0.25 1.29 13.78
CA SER A 140 -0.91 2.40 14.45
C SER A 140 -2.42 2.36 14.28
N ALA A 141 -2.92 2.09 13.07
CA ALA A 141 -4.35 1.99 12.79
C ALA A 141 -4.98 0.78 13.51
N PHE A 142 -4.32 -0.39 13.43
CA PHE A 142 -4.77 -1.60 14.11
C PHE A 142 -4.91 -1.39 15.62
N MET A 143 -3.92 -0.75 16.26
CA MET A 143 -3.93 -0.47 17.70
C MET A 143 -4.99 0.57 18.10
N GLN A 144 -5.31 1.53 17.23
CA GLN A 144 -6.37 2.50 17.47
C GLN A 144 -7.76 1.88 17.36
N GLU A 145 -7.91 0.89 16.48
CA GLU A 145 -9.18 0.22 16.23
C GLU A 145 -9.45 -0.88 17.27
N LEU A 146 -8.42 -1.54 17.81
CA LEU A 146 -8.56 -2.57 18.85
C LEU A 146 -9.41 -2.09 20.06
N PRO A 147 -10.60 -2.66 20.32
CA PRO A 147 -11.36 -2.31 21.48
C PRO A 147 -10.72 -2.92 22.72
N ASN A 148 -10.75 -2.18 23.83
CA ASN A 148 -10.12 -2.56 25.10
C ASN A 148 -10.52 -3.94 25.63
N THR A 149 -11.67 -4.49 25.21
CA THR A 149 -12.20 -5.80 25.61
C THR A 149 -11.78 -6.96 24.71
N LEU A 150 -11.12 -6.69 23.58
CA LEU A 150 -10.84 -7.66 22.52
C LEU A 150 -9.34 -8.02 22.42
N VAL A 151 -8.52 -7.38 23.27
CA VAL A 151 -7.09 -7.68 23.41
C VAL A 151 -6.90 -9.17 23.70
N ASP A 152 -7.75 -9.81 24.49
CA ASP A 152 -7.55 -11.22 24.87
C ASP A 152 -8.01 -12.25 23.82
N VAL A 153 -9.00 -11.92 22.96
CA VAL A 153 -9.56 -12.88 21.97
C VAL A 153 -8.88 -12.73 20.60
N ILE A 154 -8.61 -11.50 20.15
CA ILE A 154 -7.93 -11.26 18.86
C ILE A 154 -6.45 -11.63 18.92
N LEU A 155 -5.80 -11.53 20.09
CA LEU A 155 -4.43 -12.01 20.24
C LEU A 155 -4.30 -13.50 19.88
N GLY A 156 -5.32 -14.33 20.11
CA GLY A 156 -5.31 -15.75 19.73
C GLY A 156 -5.19 -15.96 18.22
N ASP A 157 -6.10 -15.37 17.45
CA ASP A 157 -6.11 -15.50 15.99
C ASP A 157 -4.91 -14.80 15.32
N VAL A 158 -4.48 -13.66 15.87
CA VAL A 158 -3.30 -12.93 15.38
C VAL A 158 -2.01 -13.70 15.68
N VAL A 159 -1.90 -14.32 16.85
CA VAL A 159 -0.74 -15.15 17.21
C VAL A 159 -0.71 -16.43 16.38
N ASP A 160 -1.85 -17.06 16.12
CA ASP A 160 -1.92 -18.23 15.24
C ASP A 160 -1.48 -17.87 13.82
N ARG A 161 -1.93 -16.74 13.29
CA ARG A 161 -1.54 -16.30 11.93
C ARG A 161 -0.10 -15.81 11.81
N LEU A 162 0.44 -15.13 12.82
CA LEU A 162 1.81 -14.59 12.79
C LEU A 162 2.88 -15.60 13.21
N PHE A 163 2.54 -16.53 14.10
CA PHE A 163 3.51 -17.45 14.72
C PHE A 163 3.17 -18.93 14.52
N GLY A 164 2.00 -19.29 13.99
CA GLY A 164 1.57 -20.68 13.84
C GLY A 164 1.32 -21.39 15.16
N ILE A 165 1.03 -20.64 16.24
CA ILE A 165 0.81 -21.17 17.58
C ILE A 165 -0.68 -21.05 17.91
N VAL A 166 -1.36 -22.19 17.94
CA VAL A 166 -2.71 -22.31 18.52
C VAL A 166 -2.60 -22.21 20.04
N LEU A 167 -3.11 -21.13 20.62
CA LEU A 167 -3.27 -21.02 22.06
C LEU A 167 -4.55 -21.76 22.46
N ASP A 168 -4.42 -23.02 22.87
CA ASP A 168 -5.55 -23.76 23.46
C ASP A 168 -6.05 -23.02 24.71
N ALA A 169 -7.29 -22.54 24.64
CA ALA A 169 -7.95 -21.96 25.79
C ALA A 169 -8.05 -23.03 26.89
N ALA A 170 -7.36 -22.79 28.02
CA ALA A 170 -7.42 -23.64 29.19
C ALA A 170 -8.89 -23.84 29.59
N GLN A 171 -9.38 -25.07 29.45
CA GLN A 171 -10.71 -25.47 29.88
C GLN A 171 -10.84 -25.22 31.40
N GLN A 172 -11.82 -24.40 31.78
CA GLN A 172 -12.31 -24.30 33.15
C GLN A 172 -13.27 -25.44 33.46
#